data_AF-A0A350BX77-F1
#
_entry.id   AF-A0A350BX77-F1
#
_cell.length_a   1.000
_cell.length_b   1.000
_cell.length_c   1.000
_cell.angle_alpha   90.00
_cell.angle_beta   90.00
_cell.angle_gamma   90.00
#
_symmetry.space_group_name_H-M   'P 1'
#
loop_
_entity.id
_entity.type
_entity.pdbx_description
1 polymer ?
#
loop_
_entity_poly.entity_id
_entity_poly.type
_entity_poly.pdbx_seq_one_letter_code
_entity_poly.pdbx_strand_id
1 'polypeptide(L)' 'MKLKEVLEFLVSYYGWEGLGDRIAINCFLSNPSMGSSLKFLRRTPWAREKVEKLYVASVPDFKK' A
#
# COMPACT_ATOMS: atom_id res chain seq x y z
N MET A 1 11.07 9.44 2.75
CA MET A 1 9.89 8.86 2.06
C MET A 1 8.76 8.75 3.08
N LYS A 2 7.60 9.38 2.86
CA LYS A 2 6.49 9.29 3.82
C LYS A 2 5.60 8.09 3.47
N LEU A 3 5.22 7.29 4.46
CA LEU A 3 4.32 6.15 4.28
C LEU A 3 2.98 6.53 3.60
N LYS A 4 2.51 7.75 3.87
CA LYS A 4 1.32 8.31 3.22
C LYS A 4 1.50 8.39 1.70
N GLU A 5 2.60 9.00 1.24
CA GLU A 5 2.89 9.19 -0.19
C GLU A 5 3.05 7.85 -0.91
N VAL A 6 3.72 6.89 -0.26
CA VAL A 6 3.90 5.52 -0.76
C VAL A 6 2.55 4.83 -0.98
N LEU A 7 1.68 4.90 0.02
CA LEU A 7 0.37 4.27 -0.07
C LEU A 7 -0.52 4.99 -1.10
N GLU A 8 -0.52 6.33 -1.14
CA GLU A 8 -1.27 7.12 -2.12
C GLU A 8 -0.88 6.74 -3.55
N PHE A 9 0.41 6.61 -3.81
CA PHE A 9 0.93 6.17 -5.09
C PHE A 9 0.43 4.77 -5.46
N LEU A 10 0.57 3.81 -4.55
CA LEU A 10 0.19 2.42 -4.81
C LEU A 10 -1.32 2.26 -5.02
N VAL A 11 -2.13 2.98 -4.24
CA VAL A 11 -3.59 3.02 -4.43
C VAL A 11 -3.94 3.66 -5.76
N SER A 12 -3.25 4.75 -6.15
CA SER A 12 -3.46 5.39 -7.44
C SER A 12 -3.07 4.50 -8.62
N TYR A 13 -2.07 3.63 -8.46
CA TYR A 13 -1.55 2.79 -9.54
C TYR A 13 -2.26 1.44 -9.66
N TYR A 14 -2.53 0.77 -8.52
CA TYR A 14 -3.14 -0.57 -8.50
C TYR A 14 -4.60 -0.59 -8.06
N GLY A 15 -5.11 0.49 -7.46
CA GLY A 15 -6.37 0.45 -6.73
C GLY A 15 -6.28 -0.36 -5.44
N TRP A 16 -7.37 -0.37 -4.67
CA TRP A 16 -7.45 -1.12 -3.42
C TRP A 16 -7.55 -2.63 -3.64
N GLU A 17 -8.28 -3.05 -4.67
CA GLU A 17 -8.43 -4.45 -5.04
C GLU A 17 -7.08 -5.07 -5.43
N GLY A 18 -6.35 -4.43 -6.35
CA GLY A 18 -5.01 -4.90 -6.75
C GLY A 18 -3.98 -4.87 -5.60
N LEU A 19 -4.15 -3.97 -4.62
CA LEU A 19 -3.37 -3.99 -3.39
C LEU A 19 -3.73 -5.18 -2.50
N GLY A 20 -5.03 -5.52 -2.39
CA GLY A 20 -5.51 -6.68 -1.66
C GLY A 20 -5.00 -8.00 -2.23
N ASP A 21 -4.94 -8.12 -3.55
CA ASP A 21 -4.41 -9.31 -4.24
C ASP A 21 -2.91 -9.52 -3.99
N ARG A 22 -2.14 -8.43 -3.97
CA ARG A 22 -0.68 -8.46 -3.77
C ARG A 22 -0.31 -8.56 -2.29
N ILE A 23 -1.09 -7.90 -1.45
CA ILE A 23 -0.89 -7.82 -0.01
C ILE A 23 -2.22 -8.21 0.63
N ALA A 24 -2.41 -9.52 0.81
CA ALA A 24 -3.59 -10.13 1.42
C ALA A 24 -3.72 -9.75 2.91
N ILE A 25 -4.15 -8.52 3.16
CA ILE A 25 -4.51 -7.99 4.47
C ILE A 25 -5.94 -7.48 4.43
N ASN A 26 -6.71 -7.79 5.47
CA ASN A 26 -8.10 -7.34 5.58
C ASN A 26 -8.25 -5.82 5.47
N CYS A 27 -7.22 -5.06 5.83
CA CYS A 27 -7.24 -3.60 5.74
C CYS A 27 -7.41 -3.07 4.30
N PHE A 28 -6.99 -3.83 3.29
CA PHE A 28 -7.15 -3.46 1.88
C PHE A 28 -8.40 -4.09 1.24
N LEU A 29 -8.86 -5.22 1.77
CA LEU A 29 -10.01 -5.96 1.25
C LEU A 29 -11.36 -5.50 1.82
N SER A 30 -11.39 -5.04 3.07
CA SER A 30 -12.63 -4.72 3.79
C SER A 30 -12.67 -3.24 4.19
N ASN A 31 -13.49 -2.45 3.49
CA ASN A 31 -13.62 -1.00 3.66
C ASN A 31 -12.26 -0.26 3.68
N PRO A 32 -11.47 -0.39 2.61
CA PRO A 32 -10.19 0.27 2.54
C PRO A 32 -10.34 1.79 2.58
N SER A 33 -9.57 2.42 3.45
CA SER A 33 -9.44 3.88 3.49
C SER A 33 -8.00 4.27 3.78
N MET A 34 -7.60 5.46 3.35
CA MET A 34 -6.25 5.96 3.60
C MET A 34 -5.96 6.08 5.10
N GLY A 35 -6.92 6.59 5.89
CA GLY A 35 -6.75 6.78 7.32
C GLY A 35 -6.61 5.47 8.10
N SER A 36 -7.51 4.51 7.86
CA SER A 36 -7.48 3.19 8.51
C SER A 36 -6.23 2.41 8.12
N SER A 37 -5.87 2.41 6.83
CA SER A 37 -4.67 1.77 6.31
C SER A 37 -3.39 2.32 6.92
N LEU A 38 -3.22 3.65 6.95
CA LEU A 38 -2.03 4.24 7.55
C LEU A 38 -1.94 3.96 9.05
N LYS A 39 -3.06 3.95 9.77
CA LYS A 39 -3.09 3.59 11.19
C LYS A 39 -2.72 2.12 11.41
N PHE A 40 -3.19 1.22 10.54
CA PHE A 40 -2.84 -0.19 10.56
C PHE A 40 -1.35 -0.42 10.25
N LEU A 41 -0.85 0.13 9.15
CA LEU A 41 0.56 0.01 8.74
C LEU A 41 1.53 0.66 9.76
N ARG A 42 1.05 1.61 10.57
CA ARG A 42 1.81 2.14 11.70
C ARG A 42 2.01 1.13 12.83
N ARG A 43 0.97 0.34 13.12
CA ARG A 43 0.95 -0.65 14.21
C ARG A 43 1.44 -2.03 13.79
N THR A 44 1.52 -2.30 12.48
CA THR A 44 1.88 -3.60 11.91
C THR A 44 3.12 -3.46 11.01
N PRO A 45 4.34 -3.55 11.55
CA PRO A 45 5.58 -3.28 10.80
C PRO A 45 5.78 -4.19 9.60
N TRP A 46 5.53 -5.49 9.72
CA TRP A 46 5.69 -6.44 8.61
C TRP A 46 4.81 -6.10 7.40
N ALA A 47 3.62 -5.52 7.63
CA ALA A 47 2.71 -5.12 6.56
C ALA A 47 3.23 -3.85 5.88
N ARG A 48 3.79 -2.91 6.65
CA ARG A 48 4.46 -1.72 6.11
C ARG A 48 5.62 -2.10 5.20
N GLU A 49 6.48 -3.01 5.64
CA GLU A 49 7.62 -3.46 4.83
C GLU A 49 7.17 -4.06 3.49
N LYS A 50 6.06 -4.81 3.47
CA LYS A 50 5.49 -5.34 2.21
C LYS A 50 5.02 -4.21 1.28
N VAL A 51 4.35 -3.19 1.83
CA VAL A 51 3.90 -2.02 1.06
C VAL A 51 5.09 -1.25 0.48
N GLU A 52 6.13 -1.00 1.29
CA GLU A 52 7.34 -0.31 0.84
C GLU A 52 8.10 -1.10 -0.23
N LYS A 53 8.23 -2.43 -0.07
CA LYS A 53 8.81 -3.31 -1.10
C LYS A 53 8.02 -3.27 -2.41
N LEU A 54 6.70 -3.32 -2.33
CA LEU A 54 5.84 -3.22 -3.51
C LEU A 54 6.02 -1.87 -4.21
N TYR A 55 6.13 -0.78 -3.46
CA TYR A 55 6.40 0.54 -4.01
C TYR A 55 7.72 0.59 -4.78
N VAL A 56 8.82 0.11 -4.17
CA VAL A 56 10.13 0.07 -4.85
C VAL A 56 10.08 -0.78 -6.12
N ALA A 57 9.32 -1.87 -6.13
CA ALA A 57 9.12 -2.69 -7.33
C ALA A 57 8.28 -1.98 -8.42
N SER A 58 7.42 -1.03 -8.05
CA SER A 58 6.47 -0.37 -8.96
C SER A 58 6.96 0.98 -9.50
N VAL A 59 7.85 1.66 -8.77
CA VAL A 59 8.43 2.95 -9.19
C VAL A 59 9.20 2.86 -10.53
N PRO A 60 10.00 1.81 -10.82
CA PRO A 60 10.68 1.66 -12.10
C PRO A 60 9.73 1.68 -13.30
N ASP A 61 8.52 1.12 -13.14
CA ASP A 61 7.50 1.05 -14.19
C ASP A 61 6.70 2.35 -14.35
N PHE A 62 6.66 3.22 -13.34
CA PHE A 62 5.89 4.48 -13.38
C PHE A 62 6.62 5.63 -14.09
N LYS A 63 7.95 5.57 -14.20
CA LYS A 63 8.76 6.62 -14.87
C LYS A 63 8.98 6.37 -16.37
N LYS A 64 8.23 5.44 -16.97
CA LYS A 64 8.39 5.07 -18.38
C LYS A 64 7.34 5.71 -19.28
#